data_AF-L5ME24-F1
#
_entry.id   AF-L5ME24-F1
#
_cell.length_a   1.000
_cell.length_b   1.000
_cell.length_c   1.000
_cell.angle_alpha   90.00
_cell.angle_beta   90.00
_cell.angle_gamma   90.00
#
_symmetry.space_group_name_H-M   'P 1'
#
loop_
_entity.id
_entity.type
_entity.pdbx_description
1 polymer ?
#
loop_
_entity_poly.entity_id
_entity_poly.type
_entity_poly.pdbx_seq_one_letter_code
_entity_poly.pdbx_strand_id
1 'polypeptide(L)'
;MVLELREALQPGSLYELQLSFSGPVYQDFREGLFINLYTDQGERRALLASQMEPTFARNVFPCFDEPALKATFNITIIHHPSYVALSNMPKLRQSEKDVNGSKWTVTTFHTTPRMPTYLAAFVICDYDHVNRTERGKEIRIWARKDAIANGNADFALNITGPIFSFLEDLFNISYPLPKTDMIALPTFDNRAMENWGLLIFDESLLLLKPDEQLTEKKTVISHIVSHEIGHQARGKMFSLISHEDVSQLLYQK
;
A
#
# COMPACT_ATOMS: atom_id res chain seq x y z
N MET A 1 8.34 -1.82 23.94
CA MET A 1 7.28 -1.98 24.96
C MET A 1 7.51 -3.30 25.66
N VAL A 2 7.42 -3.35 26.99
CA VAL A 2 7.49 -4.58 27.78
C VAL A 2 6.20 -4.66 28.59
N LEU A 3 5.54 -5.82 28.57
CA LEU A 3 4.32 -6.07 29.34
C LEU A 3 4.64 -7.01 30.48
N GLU A 4 4.64 -6.50 31.70
CA GLU A 4 4.83 -7.29 32.91
C GLU A 4 3.49 -7.89 33.34
N LEU A 5 3.44 -9.22 33.42
CA LEU A 5 2.25 -9.96 33.83
C LEU A 5 2.42 -10.45 35.28
N ARG A 6 1.30 -10.54 36.00
CA ARG A 6 1.30 -11.07 37.38
C ARG A 6 1.57 -12.57 37.42
N GLU A 7 1.22 -13.27 36.35
CA GLU A 7 1.32 -14.72 36.23
C GLU A 7 1.89 -15.09 34.87
N ALA A 8 2.52 -16.27 34.79
CA ALA A 8 3.08 -16.79 33.55
C ALA A 8 1.97 -17.21 32.57
N LEU A 9 2.16 -16.90 31.28
CA LEU A 9 1.30 -17.39 30.22
C LEU A 9 1.42 -18.91 30.09
N GLN A 10 0.28 -19.56 29.86
CA GLN A 10 0.20 -21.01 29.67
C GLN A 10 0.51 -21.41 28.21
N PRO A 11 1.42 -22.37 27.96
CA PRO A 11 1.69 -22.88 26.62
C PRO A 11 0.42 -23.39 25.91
N GLY A 12 0.32 -23.09 24.61
CA GLY A 12 -0.82 -23.51 23.78
C GLY A 12 -2.11 -22.72 23.99
N SER A 13 -2.15 -21.76 24.92
CA SER A 13 -3.31 -20.90 25.14
C SER A 13 -3.30 -19.66 24.22
N LEU A 14 -4.49 -19.19 23.84
CA LEU A 14 -4.68 -17.95 23.08
C LEU A 14 -4.95 -16.79 24.04
N TYR A 15 -4.30 -15.66 23.80
CA TYR A 15 -4.51 -14.42 24.54
C TYR A 15 -4.80 -13.28 23.57
N GLU A 16 -5.67 -12.37 23.98
CA GLU A 16 -5.95 -11.13 23.25
C GLU A 16 -5.34 -9.95 24.00
N LEU A 17 -4.54 -9.14 23.30
CA LEU A 17 -3.94 -7.94 23.83
C LEU A 17 -4.57 -6.73 23.15
N GLN A 18 -5.33 -5.95 23.91
CA GLN A 18 -5.93 -4.71 23.44
C GLN A 18 -5.18 -3.51 24.00
N LEU A 19 -4.73 -2.63 23.10
CA LEU A 19 -3.99 -1.43 23.44
C LEU A 19 -4.63 -0.20 22.82
N SER A 20 -4.63 0.90 23.57
CA SER A 20 -4.91 2.24 23.05
C SER A 20 -3.61 3.03 23.03
N PHE A 21 -3.29 3.65 21.91
CA PHE A 21 -2.03 4.37 21.72
C PHE A 21 -2.24 5.58 20.80
N SER A 22 -1.29 6.50 20.85
CA SER A 22 -1.18 7.66 19.96
C SER A 22 0.29 7.85 19.61
N GLY A 23 0.57 8.28 18.38
CA GLY A 23 1.92 8.54 17.90
C GLY A 23 1.94 9.78 16.99
N PRO A 24 3.14 10.30 16.71
CA PRO A 24 3.29 11.40 15.77
C PRO A 24 2.98 10.93 14.34
N VAL A 25 2.57 11.88 13.51
CA VAL A 25 2.66 11.77 12.06
C VAL A 25 3.92 12.52 11.63
N TYR A 26 4.82 11.83 10.93
CA TYR A 26 6.08 12.41 10.49
C TYR A 26 5.89 13.29 9.25
N GLN A 27 6.74 14.32 9.13
CA GLN A 27 6.87 15.09 7.88
C GLN A 27 7.96 14.54 6.96
N ASP A 28 8.71 13.55 7.45
CA ASP A 28 9.68 12.79 6.69
C ASP A 28 8.96 11.68 5.92
N PHE A 29 9.24 11.52 4.63
CA PHE A 29 8.54 10.60 3.72
C PHE A 29 9.15 9.19 3.67
N ARG A 30 10.09 8.89 4.58
CA ARG A 30 10.90 7.66 4.56
C ARG A 30 10.34 6.50 5.36
N GLU A 31 9.56 6.77 6.41
CA GLU A 31 9.20 5.74 7.40
C GLU A 31 7.93 6.03 8.21
N GLY A 32 7.34 4.97 8.74
CA GLY A 32 6.20 5.01 9.65
C GLY A 32 4.95 5.58 9.01
N LEU A 33 4.24 6.44 9.74
CA LEU A 33 3.07 7.17 9.24
C LEU A 33 3.48 8.62 8.99
N PHE A 34 3.34 9.07 7.76
CA PHE A 34 3.80 10.40 7.34
C PHE A 34 2.75 11.17 6.55
N ILE A 35 2.94 12.49 6.47
CA ILE A 35 2.05 13.42 5.77
C ILE A 35 2.77 14.07 4.57
N ASN A 36 2.19 13.93 3.38
CA ASN A 36 2.54 14.66 2.18
C ASN A 36 1.67 15.93 2.09
N LEU A 37 2.30 17.11 2.05
CA LEU A 37 1.62 18.37 1.78
C LEU A 37 1.92 18.81 0.35
N TYR A 38 0.88 18.99 -0.46
CA TYR A 38 1.01 19.32 -1.88
C TYR A 38 -0.02 20.38 -2.29
N THR A 39 0.12 20.85 -3.52
CA THR A 39 -0.88 21.71 -4.16
C THR A 39 -1.54 20.93 -5.28
N ASP A 40 -2.87 20.96 -5.33
CA ASP A 40 -3.65 20.40 -6.43
C ASP A 40 -4.72 21.43 -6.80
N GLN A 41 -4.83 21.76 -8.10
CA GLN A 41 -5.76 22.77 -8.62
C GLN A 41 -5.70 24.13 -7.88
N GLY A 42 -4.51 24.53 -7.40
CA GLY A 42 -4.30 25.79 -6.67
C GLY A 42 -4.68 25.76 -5.18
N GLU A 43 -5.19 24.63 -4.67
CA GLU A 43 -5.50 24.44 -3.25
C GLU A 43 -4.44 23.59 -2.54
N ARG A 44 -4.11 23.96 -1.29
CA ARG A 44 -3.25 23.12 -0.45
C ARG A 44 -4.01 21.89 0.00
N ARG A 45 -3.43 20.72 -0.23
CA ARG A 45 -3.96 19.41 0.14
C ARG A 45 -2.97 18.66 1.04
N ALA A 46 -3.49 17.64 1.72
CA ALA A 46 -2.72 16.76 2.57
C ALA A 46 -3.02 15.31 2.22
N LEU A 47 -2.02 14.45 2.27
CA LEU A 47 -2.18 13.01 2.13
C LEU A 47 -1.42 12.35 3.27
N LEU A 48 -2.03 11.35 3.92
CA LEU A 48 -1.35 10.51 4.90
C LEU A 48 -1.02 9.17 4.25
N ALA A 49 0.20 8.69 4.40
CA ALA A 49 0.62 7.39 3.91
C ALA A 49 1.50 6.67 4.92
N SER A 50 1.50 5.34 4.83
CA SER A 50 2.36 4.47 5.63
C SER A 50 3.54 3.94 4.82
N GLN A 51 4.73 3.91 5.42
CA GLN A 51 5.91 3.18 4.96
C GLN A 51 6.47 2.33 6.11
N MET A 52 6.15 1.03 6.11
CA MET A 52 6.46 0.17 7.26
C MET A 52 7.77 -0.61 7.10
N GLU A 53 8.31 -0.72 5.89
CA GLU A 53 9.56 -1.45 5.64
C GLU A 53 10.80 -0.63 6.05
N PRO A 54 11.80 -1.24 6.71
CA PRO A 54 11.86 -2.67 7.11
C PRO A 54 11.21 -2.96 8.47
N THR A 55 11.30 -2.03 9.42
CA THR A 55 10.97 -2.26 10.83
C THR A 55 10.21 -1.08 11.44
N PHE A 56 9.41 -0.40 10.62
CA PHE A 56 8.68 0.81 11.01
C PHE A 56 7.20 0.58 11.27
N ALA A 57 6.67 -0.64 11.09
CA ALA A 57 5.30 -0.95 11.50
C ALA A 57 5.11 -0.66 12.99
N ARG A 58 6.13 -0.94 13.81
CA ARG A 58 6.16 -0.64 15.26
C ARG A 58 6.06 0.85 15.60
N ASN A 59 6.36 1.76 14.66
CA ASN A 59 6.20 3.21 14.84
C ASN A 59 4.74 3.65 14.62
N VAL A 60 3.92 2.80 13.99
CA VAL A 60 2.54 3.10 13.65
C VAL A 60 1.56 2.38 14.57
N PHE A 61 1.81 1.11 14.89
CA PHE A 61 1.04 0.36 15.88
C PHE A 61 1.92 -0.67 16.61
N PRO A 62 1.65 -0.97 17.90
CA PRO A 62 2.37 -2.02 18.60
C PRO A 62 2.15 -3.39 17.95
N CYS A 63 3.23 -4.04 17.52
CA CYS A 63 3.18 -5.35 16.90
C CYS A 63 4.48 -6.13 17.09
N PHE A 64 4.43 -7.43 16.82
CA PHE A 64 5.62 -8.27 16.68
C PHE A 64 6.22 -8.05 15.29
N ASP A 65 7.05 -7.01 15.18
CA ASP A 65 7.50 -6.45 13.91
C ASP A 65 8.73 -7.17 13.34
N GLU A 66 8.54 -8.46 13.05
CA GLU A 66 9.52 -9.32 12.38
C GLU A 66 8.84 -10.04 11.19
N PRO A 67 9.46 -10.08 10.00
CA PRO A 67 8.81 -10.61 8.79
C PRO A 67 8.30 -12.06 8.90
N ALA A 68 8.94 -12.89 9.74
CA ALA A 68 8.55 -14.28 9.97
C ALA A 68 7.23 -14.41 10.76
N LEU A 69 6.89 -13.40 11.58
CA LEU A 69 5.73 -13.39 12.48
C LEU A 69 4.47 -12.90 11.75
N LYS A 70 4.13 -13.60 10.66
CA LYS A 70 2.99 -13.23 9.80
C LYS A 70 1.65 -13.38 10.55
N ALA A 71 0.77 -12.40 10.36
CA ALA A 71 -0.58 -12.36 10.92
C ALA A 71 -1.60 -11.88 9.88
N THR A 72 -2.89 -11.95 10.20
CA THR A 72 -3.95 -11.28 9.45
C THR A 72 -4.22 -9.91 10.05
N PHE A 73 -4.64 -8.95 9.22
CA PHE A 73 -4.90 -7.58 9.65
C PHE A 73 -6.35 -7.19 9.36
N ASN A 74 -7.05 -6.73 10.39
CA ASN A 74 -8.38 -6.13 10.30
C ASN A 74 -8.23 -4.61 10.44
N ILE A 75 -8.24 -3.89 9.32
CA ILE A 75 -7.95 -2.46 9.31
C ILE A 75 -9.25 -1.66 9.27
N THR A 76 -9.36 -0.68 10.16
CA THR A 76 -10.44 0.33 10.15
C THR A 76 -9.83 1.71 10.32
N ILE A 77 -10.22 2.63 9.45
CA ILE A 77 -9.68 4.00 9.42
C ILE A 77 -10.82 4.98 9.62
N ILE A 78 -10.63 5.90 10.56
CA ILE A 78 -11.53 7.02 10.81
C ILE A 78 -10.89 8.24 10.15
N HIS A 79 -11.56 8.86 9.19
CA HIS A 79 -11.02 9.96 8.41
C HIS A 79 -12.09 11.02 8.12
N HIS A 80 -11.63 12.22 7.75
CA HIS A 80 -12.52 13.31 7.40
C HIS A 80 -13.36 12.93 6.15
N PRO A 81 -14.65 13.31 6.06
CA PRO A 81 -15.53 12.87 4.97
C PRO A 81 -15.11 13.32 3.56
N SER A 82 -14.31 14.38 3.44
CA SER A 82 -13.77 14.85 2.15
C SER A 82 -12.61 14.00 1.61
N TYR A 83 -12.13 13.02 2.38
CA TYR A 83 -11.03 12.14 2.03
C TYR A 83 -11.54 10.72 1.83
N VAL A 84 -10.79 9.92 1.08
CA VAL A 84 -10.95 8.47 0.98
C VAL A 84 -9.83 7.77 1.74
N ALA A 85 -10.13 6.57 2.25
CA ALA A 85 -9.14 5.70 2.86
C ALA A 85 -8.90 4.48 1.96
N LEU A 86 -7.63 4.16 1.74
CA LEU A 86 -7.15 3.00 1.01
C LEU A 86 -6.38 2.10 1.97
N SER A 87 -6.41 0.79 1.75
CA SER A 87 -5.60 -0.19 2.48
C SER A 87 -5.38 -1.42 1.60
N ASN A 88 -4.67 -2.44 2.10
CA ASN A 88 -4.33 -3.66 1.39
C ASN A 88 -5.54 -4.35 0.72
N MET A 89 -6.67 -4.39 1.43
CA MET A 89 -7.88 -5.10 1.01
C MET A 89 -8.99 -4.15 0.54
N PRO A 90 -9.98 -4.61 -0.24
CA PRO A 90 -11.13 -3.78 -0.60
C PRO A 90 -11.92 -3.31 0.62
N LYS A 91 -12.62 -2.19 0.47
CA LYS A 91 -13.56 -1.65 1.46
C LYS A 91 -14.67 -2.67 1.69
N LEU A 92 -14.81 -3.14 2.93
CA LEU A 92 -15.89 -4.02 3.36
C LEU A 92 -17.17 -3.22 3.64
N ARG A 93 -17.03 -2.13 4.40
CA ARG A 93 -18.16 -1.25 4.76
C ARG A 93 -17.71 0.15 5.12
N GLN A 94 -18.66 1.06 5.10
CA GLN A 94 -18.49 2.45 5.52
C GLN A 94 -19.62 2.86 6.45
N SER A 95 -19.31 3.65 7.47
CA SER A 95 -20.28 4.18 8.43
C SER A 95 -19.87 5.58 8.87
N GLU A 96 -20.77 6.30 9.53
CA GLU A 96 -20.49 7.60 10.14
C GLU A 96 -20.22 7.45 11.64
N LYS A 97 -19.34 8.28 12.17
CA LYS A 97 -19.09 8.42 13.60
C LYS A 97 -19.02 9.90 13.96
N ASP A 98 -19.71 10.30 15.01
CA ASP A 98 -19.52 11.61 15.60
C ASP A 98 -18.22 11.61 16.43
N VAL A 99 -17.32 12.54 16.12
CA VAL A 99 -16.11 12.81 16.91
C VAL A 99 -16.12 14.29 17.27
N ASN A 100 -16.38 14.59 18.53
CA ASN A 100 -16.41 15.94 19.09
C ASN A 100 -17.39 16.89 18.34
N GLY A 101 -18.57 16.41 17.96
CA GLY A 101 -19.60 17.19 17.27
C GLY A 101 -19.37 17.35 15.76
N SER A 102 -18.29 16.75 15.23
CA SER A 102 -18.03 16.67 13.79
C SER A 102 -18.34 15.28 13.28
N LYS A 103 -18.93 15.19 12.09
CA LYS A 103 -19.13 13.90 11.40
C LYS A 103 -17.84 13.41 10.77
N TRP A 104 -17.43 12.19 11.12
CA TRP A 104 -16.29 11.49 10.53
C TRP A 104 -16.74 10.22 9.82
N THR A 105 -15.98 9.84 8.81
CA THR A 105 -16.21 8.61 8.05
C THR A 105 -15.36 7.49 8.63
N VAL A 106 -15.99 6.35 8.90
CA VAL A 106 -15.32 5.12 9.35
C VAL A 106 -15.34 4.12 8.21
N THR A 107 -14.16 3.82 7.66
CA THR A 107 -13.97 2.87 6.57
C THR A 107 -13.31 1.60 7.11
N THR A 108 -14.01 0.47 6.99
CA THR A 108 -13.51 -0.86 7.39
C THR A 108 -13.18 -1.68 6.14
N PHE A 109 -12.03 -2.33 6.14
CA PHE A 109 -11.57 -3.18 5.04
C PHE A 109 -11.77 -4.67 5.35
N HIS A 110 -11.78 -5.50 4.31
CA HIS A 110 -11.73 -6.95 4.48
C HIS A 110 -10.43 -7.38 5.18
N THR A 111 -10.47 -8.49 5.92
CA THR A 111 -9.30 -9.10 6.54
C THR A 111 -8.25 -9.47 5.50
N THR A 112 -6.98 -9.11 5.73
CA THR A 112 -5.88 -9.52 4.85
C THR A 112 -5.64 -11.03 4.93
N PRO A 113 -5.02 -11.65 3.90
CA PRO A 113 -4.32 -12.92 4.10
C PRO A 113 -3.22 -12.79 5.15
N ARG A 114 -2.69 -13.93 5.60
CA ARG A 114 -1.57 -13.97 6.54
C ARG A 114 -0.31 -13.38 5.88
N MET A 115 0.17 -12.24 6.38
CA MET A 115 1.28 -11.49 5.79
C MET A 115 2.21 -10.88 6.85
N PRO A 116 3.46 -10.53 6.50
CA PRO A 116 4.35 -9.73 7.35
C PRO A 116 3.78 -8.35 7.71
N THR A 117 4.20 -7.81 8.85
CA THR A 117 3.81 -6.45 9.33
C THR A 117 4.22 -5.35 8.37
N TYR A 118 5.41 -5.46 7.75
CA TYR A 118 5.95 -4.43 6.86
C TYR A 118 5.14 -4.23 5.56
N LEU A 119 4.27 -5.18 5.19
CA LEU A 119 3.38 -5.06 4.04
C LEU A 119 2.02 -4.44 4.39
N ALA A 120 1.72 -4.22 5.68
CA ALA A 120 0.49 -3.56 6.08
C ALA A 120 0.56 -2.08 5.68
N ALA A 121 -0.43 -1.63 4.92
CA ALA A 121 -0.43 -0.29 4.38
C ALA A 121 -1.81 0.36 4.42
N PHE A 122 -1.79 1.67 4.56
CA PHE A 122 -2.95 2.51 4.37
C PHE A 122 -2.59 3.92 3.93
N VAL A 123 -3.50 4.51 3.16
CA VAL A 123 -3.40 5.90 2.70
C VAL A 123 -4.72 6.61 2.94
N ILE A 124 -4.67 7.86 3.38
CA ILE A 124 -5.81 8.77 3.44
C ILE A 124 -5.51 9.94 2.50
N CYS A 125 -6.30 10.09 1.45
CA CYS A 125 -6.07 11.07 0.38
C CYS A 125 -7.39 11.59 -0.19
N ASP A 126 -7.35 12.66 -0.97
CA ASP A 126 -8.50 13.18 -1.71
C ASP A 126 -8.37 12.91 -3.21
N TYR A 127 -7.62 11.87 -3.59
CA TYR A 127 -7.30 11.51 -4.97
C TYR A 127 -8.49 10.94 -5.75
N ASP A 128 -8.39 11.05 -7.07
CA ASP A 128 -9.21 10.30 -8.01
C ASP A 128 -8.42 9.10 -8.55
N HIS A 129 -9.08 8.25 -9.35
CA HIS A 129 -8.42 7.11 -9.97
C HIS A 129 -8.99 6.78 -11.34
N VAL A 130 -8.17 6.12 -12.16
CA VAL A 130 -8.60 5.36 -13.33
C VAL A 130 -8.54 3.87 -13.01
N ASN A 131 -9.42 3.07 -13.63
CA ASN A 131 -9.48 1.64 -13.35
C ASN A 131 -9.64 0.79 -14.60
N ARG A 132 -9.29 -0.49 -14.43
CA ARG A 132 -9.52 -1.56 -15.40
C ARG A 132 -9.70 -2.87 -14.67
N THR A 133 -10.47 -3.78 -15.25
CA THR A 133 -10.52 -5.17 -14.80
C THR A 133 -9.66 -6.04 -15.70
N GLU A 134 -8.77 -6.82 -15.09
CA GLU A 134 -7.93 -7.82 -15.77
C GLU A 134 -8.15 -9.17 -15.09
N ARG A 135 -8.53 -10.21 -15.85
CA ARG A 135 -8.80 -11.58 -15.31
C ARG A 135 -9.72 -11.60 -14.06
N GLY A 136 -10.72 -10.71 -14.04
CA GLY A 136 -11.69 -10.60 -12.94
C GLY A 136 -11.19 -9.86 -11.70
N LYS A 137 -10.01 -9.23 -11.75
CA LYS A 137 -9.42 -8.46 -10.65
C LYS A 137 -9.39 -6.98 -11.01
N GLU A 138 -9.77 -6.14 -10.06
CA GLU A 138 -9.80 -4.70 -10.25
C GLU A 138 -8.40 -4.10 -10.08
N ILE A 139 -7.94 -3.32 -11.05
CA ILE A 139 -6.70 -2.55 -10.99
C ILE A 139 -7.08 -1.08 -11.00
N ARG A 140 -6.56 -0.31 -10.04
CA ARG A 140 -6.80 1.13 -9.93
C ARG A 140 -5.50 1.89 -9.78
N ILE A 141 -5.33 2.96 -10.57
CA ILE A 141 -4.22 3.89 -10.44
C ILE A 141 -4.74 5.17 -9.82
N TRP A 142 -4.29 5.49 -8.61
CA TRP A 142 -4.69 6.65 -7.81
C TRP A 142 -3.66 7.77 -7.94
N ALA A 143 -4.12 8.98 -8.20
CA ALA A 143 -3.27 10.16 -8.31
C ALA A 143 -4.05 11.44 -8.00
N ARG A 144 -3.33 12.56 -7.93
CA ARG A 144 -3.92 13.91 -7.84
C ARG A 144 -4.95 14.12 -8.94
N LYS A 145 -5.99 14.91 -8.66
CA LYS A 145 -7.15 15.05 -9.56
C LYS A 145 -6.74 15.66 -10.90
N ASP A 146 -5.84 16.65 -10.87
CA ASP A 146 -5.24 17.24 -12.06
C ASP A 146 -4.54 16.20 -12.94
N ALA A 147 -3.79 15.28 -12.34
CA ALA A 147 -3.03 14.27 -13.05
C ALA A 147 -3.93 13.20 -13.69
N ILE A 148 -4.99 12.79 -12.98
CA ILE A 148 -6.02 11.90 -13.53
C ILE A 148 -6.75 12.57 -14.69
N ALA A 149 -7.22 13.81 -14.51
CA ALA A 149 -7.94 14.55 -15.54
C ALA A 149 -7.10 14.78 -16.81
N ASN A 150 -5.78 14.86 -16.68
CA ASN A 150 -4.85 15.02 -17.79
C ASN A 150 -4.38 13.69 -18.42
N GLY A 151 -4.89 12.53 -17.97
CA GLY A 151 -4.54 11.22 -18.53
C GLY A 151 -3.15 10.71 -18.13
N ASN A 152 -2.54 11.27 -17.07
CA ASN A 152 -1.16 10.94 -16.70
C ASN A 152 -1.02 9.50 -16.14
N ALA A 153 -2.12 8.89 -15.71
CA ALA A 153 -2.15 7.54 -15.14
C ALA A 153 -2.40 6.43 -16.18
N ASP A 154 -2.76 6.80 -17.42
CA ASP A 154 -3.23 5.84 -18.42
C ASP A 154 -2.14 4.86 -18.85
N PHE A 155 -0.89 5.33 -18.95
CA PHE A 155 0.23 4.46 -19.28
C PHE A 155 0.42 3.35 -18.24
N ALA A 156 0.45 3.72 -16.95
CA ALA A 156 0.57 2.76 -15.85
C ALA A 156 -0.61 1.77 -15.84
N LEU A 157 -1.84 2.26 -16.00
CA LEU A 157 -3.03 1.40 -16.08
C LEU A 157 -2.94 0.38 -17.22
N ASN A 158 -2.47 0.83 -18.39
CA ASN A 158 -2.39 0.02 -19.60
C ASN A 158 -1.34 -1.10 -19.53
N ILE A 159 -0.23 -0.89 -18.82
CA ILE A 159 0.82 -1.92 -18.67
C ILE A 159 0.56 -2.87 -17.50
N THR A 160 -0.11 -2.41 -16.44
CA THR A 160 -0.27 -3.17 -15.18
C THR A 160 -1.03 -4.48 -15.38
N GLY A 161 -2.16 -4.45 -16.10
CA GLY A 161 -2.95 -5.66 -16.39
C GLY A 161 -2.16 -6.72 -17.14
N PRO A 162 -1.56 -6.41 -18.31
CA PRO A 162 -0.70 -7.33 -19.04
C PRO A 162 0.46 -7.90 -18.22
N ILE A 163 1.12 -7.11 -17.36
CA ILE A 163 2.19 -7.61 -16.47
C ILE A 163 1.65 -8.65 -15.49
N PHE A 164 0.52 -8.38 -14.83
CA PHE A 164 -0.12 -9.38 -13.97
C PHE A 164 -0.47 -10.65 -14.74
N SER A 165 -1.15 -10.53 -15.88
CA SER A 165 -1.50 -11.68 -16.74
C SER A 165 -0.27 -12.51 -17.13
N PHE A 166 0.82 -11.85 -17.52
CA PHE A 166 2.07 -12.52 -17.86
C PHE A 166 2.69 -13.28 -16.67
N LEU A 167 2.77 -12.66 -15.48
CA LEU A 167 3.34 -13.33 -14.31
C LEU A 167 2.45 -14.47 -13.80
N GLU A 168 1.13 -14.34 -13.86
CA GLU A 168 0.20 -15.41 -13.53
C GLU A 168 0.40 -16.63 -14.43
N ASP A 169 0.57 -16.41 -15.74
CA ASP A 169 0.83 -17.47 -16.71
C ASP A 169 2.22 -18.08 -16.53
N LEU A 170 3.25 -17.23 -16.32
CA LEU A 170 4.64 -17.66 -16.13
C LEU A 170 4.80 -18.55 -14.89
N PHE A 171 4.18 -18.17 -13.78
CA PHE A 171 4.28 -18.89 -12.52
C PHE A 171 3.16 -19.92 -12.32
N ASN A 172 2.17 -19.96 -13.21
CA ASN A 172 0.96 -20.77 -13.11
C ASN A 172 0.26 -20.59 -11.74
N ILE A 173 0.23 -19.36 -11.24
CA ILE A 173 -0.35 -18.99 -9.93
C ILE A 173 -1.17 -17.71 -10.13
N SER A 174 -2.47 -17.77 -9.84
CA SER A 174 -3.32 -16.58 -9.82
C SER A 174 -2.99 -15.67 -8.63
N TYR A 175 -2.95 -14.35 -8.89
CA TYR A 175 -2.85 -13.30 -7.86
C TYR A 175 -3.98 -13.45 -6.82
N PRO A 176 -3.68 -13.52 -5.51
CA PRO A 176 -4.68 -13.97 -4.53
C PRO A 176 -5.65 -12.87 -4.07
N LEU A 177 -5.37 -11.59 -4.34
CA LEU A 177 -6.23 -10.49 -3.89
C LEU A 177 -7.25 -10.10 -4.96
N PRO A 178 -8.44 -9.62 -4.57
CA PRO A 178 -9.50 -9.24 -5.51
C PRO A 178 -9.22 -7.92 -6.23
N LYS A 179 -8.25 -7.12 -5.73
CA LYS A 179 -7.88 -5.81 -6.27
C LYS A 179 -6.41 -5.53 -6.11
N THR A 180 -5.92 -4.62 -6.94
CA THR A 180 -4.62 -3.95 -6.80
C THR A 180 -4.82 -2.45 -6.93
N ASP A 181 -4.46 -1.71 -5.88
CA ASP A 181 -4.33 -0.26 -5.93
C ASP A 181 -2.86 0.11 -6.14
N MET A 182 -2.58 1.05 -7.03
CA MET A 182 -1.27 1.68 -7.20
C MET A 182 -1.44 3.18 -7.02
N ILE A 183 -0.74 3.80 -6.09
CA ILE A 183 -0.90 5.22 -5.77
C ILE A 183 0.38 6.02 -5.99
N ALA A 184 0.25 7.16 -6.67
CA ALA A 184 1.32 8.13 -6.91
C ALA A 184 1.36 9.20 -5.80
N LEU A 185 2.33 9.11 -4.89
CA LEU A 185 2.56 10.15 -3.88
C LEU A 185 3.35 11.32 -4.47
N PRO A 186 3.07 12.58 -4.08
CA PRO A 186 3.79 13.74 -4.61
C PRO A 186 5.29 13.71 -4.29
N THR A 187 5.65 13.13 -3.14
CA THR A 187 7.04 12.85 -2.77
C THR A 187 7.10 11.55 -2.00
N PHE A 188 7.97 10.64 -2.45
CA PHE A 188 8.23 9.39 -1.77
C PHE A 188 9.68 8.92 -1.95
N ASP A 189 10.46 9.02 -0.88
CA ASP A 189 11.91 8.80 -0.90
C ASP A 189 12.30 7.37 -1.28
N ASN A 190 11.45 6.39 -0.99
CA ASN A 190 11.71 4.98 -1.26
C ASN A 190 11.41 4.59 -2.71
N ARG A 191 11.01 5.54 -3.57
CA ARG A 191 10.68 5.35 -5.00
C ARG A 191 9.41 4.54 -5.24
N ALA A 192 9.34 3.32 -4.72
CA ALA A 192 8.18 2.45 -4.77
C ALA A 192 8.19 1.45 -3.59
N MET A 193 7.03 0.91 -3.24
CA MET A 193 6.87 -0.07 -2.17
C MET A 193 5.76 -1.07 -2.48
N GLU A 194 6.05 -2.36 -2.33
CA GLU A 194 5.19 -3.47 -2.78
C GLU A 194 4.04 -3.83 -1.83
N ASN A 195 3.51 -2.91 -1.03
CA ASN A 195 2.54 -3.27 0.01
C ASN A 195 1.37 -4.07 -0.61
N TRP A 196 1.02 -5.19 0.01
CA TRP A 196 0.23 -6.22 -0.69
C TRP A 196 -1.16 -5.68 -1.06
N GLY A 197 -1.43 -5.52 -2.36
CA GLY A 197 -2.68 -4.94 -2.88
C GLY A 197 -2.80 -3.41 -2.81
N LEU A 198 -1.83 -2.69 -2.23
CA LEU A 198 -1.75 -1.22 -2.23
C LEU A 198 -0.30 -0.78 -2.48
N LEU A 199 0.14 -0.83 -3.73
CA LEU A 199 1.49 -0.44 -4.12
C LEU A 199 1.60 1.08 -4.07
N ILE A 200 2.68 1.58 -3.46
CA ILE A 200 2.93 3.02 -3.29
C ILE A 200 4.09 3.40 -4.18
N PHE A 201 3.99 4.50 -4.91
CA PHE A 201 5.01 5.00 -5.81
C PHE A 201 5.25 6.49 -5.58
N ASP A 202 6.47 6.95 -5.84
CA ASP A 202 6.72 8.34 -6.15
C ASP A 202 6.04 8.70 -7.49
N GLU A 203 5.42 9.87 -7.56
CA GLU A 203 4.66 10.33 -8.73
C GLU A 203 5.49 10.25 -10.03
N SER A 204 6.79 10.56 -9.96
CA SER A 204 7.69 10.55 -11.12
C SER A 204 7.91 9.16 -11.74
N LEU A 205 7.63 8.10 -10.97
CA LEU A 205 7.86 6.70 -11.33
C LEU A 205 6.56 5.94 -11.66
N LEU A 206 5.41 6.60 -11.56
CA LEU A 206 4.12 6.02 -11.92
C LEU A 206 3.40 6.82 -13.01
N LEU A 207 3.53 8.16 -13.01
CA LEU A 207 2.78 9.02 -13.91
C LEU A 207 3.59 9.43 -15.14
N LEU A 208 2.93 9.45 -16.29
CA LEU A 208 3.48 9.83 -17.58
C LEU A 208 2.50 10.75 -18.31
N LYS A 209 2.94 11.97 -18.64
CA LYS A 209 2.07 12.89 -19.39
C LYS A 209 1.85 12.38 -20.83
N PRO A 210 0.65 12.51 -21.42
CA PRO A 210 0.38 11.98 -22.76
C PRO A 210 1.27 12.56 -23.88
N ASP A 211 1.74 13.79 -23.74
CA ASP A 211 2.64 14.48 -24.66
C ASP A 211 4.12 14.10 -24.47
N GLU A 212 4.45 13.42 -23.38
CA GLU A 212 5.80 12.99 -23.03
C GLU A 212 6.15 11.68 -23.76
N GLN A 213 6.74 11.81 -24.96
CA GLN A 213 7.16 10.66 -25.77
C GLN A 213 8.53 10.06 -25.38
N LEU A 214 9.08 10.42 -24.22
CA LEU A 214 10.40 9.97 -23.79
C LEU A 214 10.41 8.44 -23.56
N THR A 215 11.07 7.71 -24.45
CA THR A 215 11.23 6.26 -24.36
C THR A 215 11.88 5.84 -23.05
N GLU A 216 12.85 6.62 -22.55
CA GLU A 216 13.55 6.32 -21.30
C GLU A 216 12.60 6.30 -20.09
N LYS A 217 11.74 7.31 -19.95
CA LYS A 217 10.77 7.38 -18.84
C LYS A 217 9.76 6.23 -18.90
N LYS A 218 9.27 5.88 -20.10
CA LYS A 218 8.41 4.70 -20.30
C LYS A 218 9.10 3.41 -19.84
N THR A 219 10.38 3.24 -20.18
CA THR A 219 11.18 2.09 -19.74
C THR A 219 11.34 2.06 -18.23
N VAL A 220 11.66 3.19 -17.60
CA VAL A 220 11.80 3.29 -16.13
C VAL A 220 10.49 2.95 -15.43
N ILE A 221 9.37 3.55 -15.84
CA ILE A 221 8.04 3.27 -15.26
C ILE A 221 7.70 1.78 -15.46
N SER A 222 7.90 1.24 -16.65
CA SER A 222 7.61 -0.17 -16.93
C SER A 222 8.44 -1.12 -16.06
N HIS A 223 9.72 -0.81 -15.87
CA HIS A 223 10.62 -1.59 -15.03
C HIS A 223 10.18 -1.57 -13.55
N ILE A 224 9.93 -0.39 -12.97
CA ILE A 224 9.53 -0.26 -11.56
C ILE A 224 8.15 -0.92 -11.35
N VAL A 225 7.17 -0.66 -12.21
CA VAL A 225 5.86 -1.31 -12.12
C VAL A 225 6.00 -2.84 -12.19
N SER A 226 6.85 -3.36 -13.09
CA SER A 226 7.10 -4.80 -13.18
C SER A 226 7.79 -5.36 -11.93
N HIS A 227 8.72 -4.61 -11.33
CA HIS A 227 9.41 -4.99 -10.09
C HIS A 227 8.42 -5.16 -8.94
N GLU A 228 7.59 -4.15 -8.69
CA GLU A 228 6.61 -4.17 -7.59
C GLU A 228 5.53 -5.23 -7.79
N ILE A 229 5.07 -5.45 -9.03
CA ILE A 229 4.12 -6.52 -9.35
C ILE A 229 4.77 -7.89 -9.18
N GLY A 230 6.06 -8.03 -9.55
CA GLY A 230 6.85 -9.23 -9.27
C GLY A 230 6.87 -9.58 -7.78
N HIS A 231 6.95 -8.58 -6.91
CA HIS A 231 6.89 -8.76 -5.46
C HIS A 231 5.54 -9.31 -4.98
N GLN A 232 4.43 -8.98 -5.66
CA GLN A 232 3.10 -9.49 -5.33
C GLN A 232 2.97 -11.00 -5.52
N ALA A 233 3.70 -11.59 -6.48
CA ALA A 233 3.73 -13.03 -6.69
C ALA A 233 4.51 -13.77 -5.57
N ARG A 234 5.43 -13.08 -4.87
CA ARG A 234 6.26 -13.65 -3.80
C ARG A 234 5.45 -14.03 -2.56
N GLY A 235 4.33 -13.36 -2.30
CA GLY A 235 3.47 -13.64 -1.14
C GLY A 235 2.95 -15.08 -1.06
N LYS A 236 2.83 -15.77 -2.21
CA LYS A 236 2.51 -17.20 -2.29
C LYS A 236 3.73 -18.10 -2.50
N MET A 237 4.79 -17.60 -3.15
CA MET A 237 5.90 -18.42 -3.65
C MET A 237 7.07 -18.55 -2.69
N PHE A 238 7.37 -17.52 -1.88
CA PHE A 238 8.56 -17.50 -1.02
C PHE A 238 8.17 -17.42 0.46
N SER A 239 7.71 -18.55 0.99
CA SER A 239 7.69 -18.81 2.43
C SER A 239 9.07 -19.19 2.98
N LEU A 240 10.12 -19.25 2.15
CA LEU A 240 11.32 -20.04 2.48
C LEU A 240 12.67 -19.33 2.38
N ILE A 241 12.79 -18.06 1.97
CA ILE A 241 14.11 -17.45 1.75
C ILE A 241 14.15 -15.96 2.16
N SER A 242 15.30 -15.52 2.69
CA SER A 242 15.58 -14.19 3.22
C SER A 242 15.63 -13.11 2.13
N HIS A 243 15.56 -11.83 2.55
CA HIS A 243 15.57 -10.64 1.67
C HIS A 243 16.83 -10.55 0.78
N GLU A 244 17.97 -11.09 1.25
CA GLU A 244 19.26 -11.04 0.53
C GLU A 244 19.32 -11.92 -0.72
N ASP A 245 18.65 -13.07 -0.72
CA ASP A 245 18.80 -14.07 -1.78
C ASP A 245 18.05 -13.66 -3.08
N VAL A 246 17.05 -12.80 -2.98
CA VAL A 246 16.20 -12.39 -4.11
C VAL A 246 16.82 -11.27 -4.93
N SER A 247 17.60 -10.39 -4.28
CA SER A 247 18.36 -9.37 -5.00
C SER A 247 19.31 -10.03 -6.01
N GLN A 248 19.98 -11.12 -5.63
CA GLN A 248 20.94 -11.79 -6.52
C GLN A 248 20.30 -12.47 -7.74
N LEU A 249 19.04 -12.91 -7.67
CA LEU A 249 18.35 -13.60 -8.77
C LEU A 249 17.83 -12.64 -9.85
N LEU A 250 17.53 -11.38 -9.51
CA LEU A 250 17.09 -10.37 -10.49
C LEU A 250 18.27 -9.66 -11.18
N TYR A 251 19.48 -9.72 -10.60
CA TYR A 251 20.70 -9.13 -11.18
C TYR A 251 21.53 -10.10 -12.04
N GLN A 252 21.12 -11.36 -12.18
CA GLN A 252 21.75 -12.32 -13.09
C GLN A 252 20.87 -12.61 -14.31
N LYS A 253 20.77 -11.63 -15.20
CA LYS A 253 20.66 -11.83 -16.66
C LYS A 253 20.93 -10.54 -17.42
#